data_AF-A0A2C9LAG3-F1
#
_entry.id   AF-A0A2C9LAG3-F1
#
_cell.length_a   1.000
_cell.length_b   1.000
_cell.length_c   1.000
_cell.angle_alpha   90.00
_cell.angle_beta   90.00
_cell.angle_gamma   90.00
#
_symmetry.space_group_name_H-M   'P 1'
#
loop_
_entity.id
_entity.type
_entity.pdbx_description
1 polymer ?
#
loop_
_entity_poly.entity_id
_entity_poly.type
_entity_poly.pdbx_seq_one_letter_code
_entity_poly.pdbx_strand_id
1 'polypeptide(L)'
;LNVFYFVQVNSNDDDGVVVGRWSGNYADGHSPASWTGTPAILEEYWKTKEPVKYGQCWVFSAVTTSVCRALGIPTRSITNFQSAHDTDGSITIDVHHKIDGSIDNEVENDSIWNFHVWNEAWMARPDLPAGYGGWQAFDATPQETSNGVYCCGPVSVAAIKQGAVNEPYDGSFVFAEVNADRVHWRPNALGTMVVIGIDYNM
;
A
#
# COMPACT_ATOMS: atom_id res chain seq x y z
N LEU A 1 3.03 23.89 0.57
CA LEU A 1 2.33 22.98 1.51
C LEU A 1 3.18 21.72 1.54
N ASN A 2 4.10 21.63 2.50
CA ASN A 2 4.99 20.47 2.60
C ASN A 2 4.19 19.31 3.18
N VAL A 3 4.21 18.18 2.46
CA VAL A 3 3.84 16.80 2.83
C VAL A 3 2.55 16.66 3.65
N PHE A 4 1.51 16.20 2.97
CA PHE A 4 0.19 15.94 3.55
C PHE A 4 0.27 15.07 4.82
N TYR A 5 -0.57 15.43 5.80
CA TYR A 5 -0.84 14.80 7.09
C TYR A 5 -1.26 13.30 7.06
N PHE A 6 -1.11 12.58 5.94
CA PHE A 6 -1.53 11.17 5.83
C PHE A 6 -0.60 10.20 6.58
N VAL A 7 0.65 10.64 6.83
CA VAL A 7 1.68 9.89 7.57
C VAL A 7 1.24 9.53 8.99
N GLN A 8 0.29 10.26 9.58
CA GLN A 8 -0.09 10.08 10.98
C GLN A 8 -1.18 9.03 11.23
N VAL A 9 -1.63 8.29 10.21
CA VAL A 9 -2.67 7.26 10.43
C VAL A 9 -2.07 5.92 10.88
N ASN A 10 -0.92 5.52 10.35
CA ASN A 10 -0.20 4.34 10.86
C ASN A 10 0.79 4.74 11.94
N SER A 11 1.10 3.78 12.82
CA SER A 11 1.93 4.02 14.00
C SER A 11 3.42 3.68 13.83
N ASN A 12 3.90 3.40 12.62
CA ASN A 12 5.22 2.80 12.46
C ASN A 12 6.37 3.78 12.75
N ASP A 13 6.16 5.08 12.53
CA ASP A 13 7.23 6.10 12.64
C ASP A 13 6.97 7.17 13.72
N ASP A 14 5.72 7.65 13.83
CA ASP A 14 5.37 8.84 14.63
C ASP A 14 4.24 8.60 15.65
N ASP A 15 4.05 7.35 16.13
CA ASP A 15 2.93 6.99 17.04
C ASP A 15 1.54 7.46 16.52
N GLY A 16 1.33 7.28 15.22
CA GLY A 16 0.06 7.56 14.56
C GLY A 16 -1.11 6.71 15.06
N VAL A 17 -2.29 6.93 14.48
CA VAL A 17 -3.57 6.52 15.06
C VAL A 17 -3.72 5.01 15.26
N VAL A 18 -3.26 4.18 14.33
CA VAL A 18 -3.57 2.75 14.26
C VAL A 18 -2.32 1.90 14.15
N VAL A 19 -2.25 0.84 14.96
CA VAL A 19 -1.22 -0.20 14.88
C VAL A 19 -1.64 -1.27 13.88
N GLY A 20 -0.81 -1.53 12.87
CA GLY A 20 -1.04 -2.59 11.88
C GLY A 20 -0.78 -3.99 12.44
N ARG A 21 -1.64 -4.97 12.11
CA ARG A 21 -1.34 -6.39 12.40
C ARG A 21 -2.04 -7.36 11.45
N TRP A 22 -1.26 -8.26 10.86
CA TRP A 22 -1.70 -9.31 9.92
C TRP A 22 -1.47 -10.75 10.41
N SER A 23 -0.97 -10.95 11.63
CA SER A 23 -0.59 -12.27 12.15
C SER A 23 -1.76 -13.22 12.48
N GLY A 24 -3.01 -12.72 12.45
CA GLY A 24 -4.18 -13.47 12.92
C GLY A 24 -4.34 -13.55 14.44
N ASN A 25 -3.37 -13.07 15.22
CA ASN A 25 -3.43 -13.03 16.69
C ASN A 25 -3.60 -11.60 17.21
N TYR A 26 -4.77 -11.31 17.79
CA TYR A 26 -5.15 -9.99 18.28
C TYR A 26 -5.44 -9.95 19.78
N ALA A 27 -4.87 -10.88 20.56
CA ALA A 27 -5.23 -11.06 21.97
C ALA A 27 -5.04 -9.82 22.87
N ASP A 28 -4.14 -8.91 22.51
CA ASP A 28 -3.83 -7.68 23.25
C ASP A 28 -4.47 -6.42 22.63
N GLY A 29 -5.47 -6.58 21.77
CA GLY A 29 -6.18 -5.47 21.14
C GLY A 29 -7.50 -5.92 20.49
N HIS A 30 -7.96 -5.16 19.51
CA HIS A 30 -9.13 -5.49 18.72
C HIS A 30 -8.74 -6.23 17.44
N SER A 31 -9.55 -7.22 17.06
CA SER A 31 -9.48 -7.80 15.72
C SER A 31 -9.79 -6.71 14.68
N PRO A 32 -8.96 -6.51 13.64
CA PRO A 32 -9.23 -5.54 12.58
C PRO A 32 -10.62 -5.69 11.93
N ALA A 33 -11.15 -6.91 11.88
CA ALA A 33 -12.47 -7.22 11.32
C ALA A 33 -13.64 -6.87 12.26
N SER A 34 -13.37 -6.54 13.53
CA SER A 34 -14.41 -6.20 14.52
C SER A 34 -14.84 -4.73 14.47
N TRP A 35 -14.06 -3.86 13.82
CA TRP A 35 -14.38 -2.46 13.67
C TRP A 35 -15.57 -2.25 12.72
N THR A 36 -16.58 -1.51 13.18
CA THR A 36 -17.76 -1.15 12.38
C THR A 36 -17.77 0.32 11.93
N GLY A 37 -16.82 1.12 12.41
CA GLY A 37 -16.69 2.53 12.05
C GLY A 37 -15.50 3.20 12.75
N THR A 38 -15.10 4.35 12.23
CA THR A 38 -13.94 5.11 12.71
C THR A 38 -14.13 5.90 14.02
N PRO A 39 -15.34 6.30 14.46
CA PRO A 39 -15.47 7.08 15.70
C PRO A 39 -14.87 6.39 16.93
N ALA A 40 -15.07 5.08 17.09
CA ALA A 40 -14.51 4.34 18.23
C ALA A 40 -12.97 4.39 18.25
N ILE A 41 -12.33 4.18 17.10
CA ILE A 41 -10.87 4.23 16.94
C ILE A 41 -10.36 5.64 17.27
N LEU A 42 -10.93 6.67 16.65
CA LEU A 42 -10.48 8.05 16.82
C LEU A 42 -10.71 8.58 18.24
N GLU A 43 -11.83 8.21 18.87
CA GLU A 43 -12.11 8.56 20.26
C GLU A 43 -11.16 7.87 21.24
N GLU A 44 -10.83 6.60 21.00
CA GLU A 44 -9.87 5.86 21.82
C GLU A 44 -8.49 6.52 21.74
N TYR A 45 -7.97 6.71 20.52
CA TYR A 45 -6.72 7.43 20.29
C TYR A 45 -6.72 8.81 20.96
N TRP A 46 -7.83 9.56 20.86
CA TRP A 46 -7.94 10.86 21.49
C TRP A 46 -7.92 10.80 23.02
N LYS A 47 -8.49 9.77 23.64
CA LYS A 47 -8.55 9.61 25.10
C LYS A 47 -7.24 9.10 25.67
N THR A 48 -6.62 8.12 25.03
CA THR A 48 -5.39 7.46 25.49
C THR A 48 -4.13 8.22 25.09
N LYS A 49 -4.18 8.92 23.94
CA LYS A 49 -3.00 9.46 23.24
C LYS A 49 -2.01 8.38 22.80
N GLU A 50 -2.50 7.15 22.66
CA GLU A 50 -1.71 5.97 22.30
C GLU A 50 -2.29 5.32 21.03
N PRO A 51 -1.45 4.79 20.13
CA PRO A 51 -1.89 4.05 18.95
C PRO A 51 -2.89 2.93 19.26
N VAL A 52 -3.97 2.86 18.47
CA VAL A 52 -5.07 1.91 18.66
C VAL A 52 -4.79 0.60 17.95
N LYS A 53 -4.90 -0.51 18.70
CA LYS A 53 -4.64 -1.88 18.25
C LYS A 53 -5.95 -2.58 17.87
N TYR A 54 -6.14 -3.16 16.69
CA TYR A 54 -5.28 -3.20 15.50
C TYR A 54 -6.08 -2.81 14.24
N GLY A 55 -5.35 -2.49 13.17
CA GLY A 55 -5.90 -2.28 11.84
C GLY A 55 -5.25 -3.14 10.76
N GLN A 56 -5.95 -3.25 9.64
CA GLN A 56 -5.45 -3.71 8.34
C GLN A 56 -5.83 -2.67 7.28
N CYS A 57 -5.46 -2.88 6.01
CA CYS A 57 -5.58 -1.86 4.95
C CYS A 57 -6.95 -1.15 4.90
N TRP A 58 -8.07 -1.86 5.00
CA TRP A 58 -9.40 -1.23 5.00
C TRP A 58 -9.69 -0.37 6.25
N VAL A 59 -9.08 -0.71 7.40
CA VAL A 59 -9.18 0.09 8.63
C VAL A 59 -8.39 1.38 8.47
N PHE A 60 -7.16 1.30 7.95
CA PHE A 60 -6.35 2.48 7.61
C PHE A 60 -7.12 3.37 6.62
N SER A 61 -7.61 2.80 5.51
CA SER A 61 -8.37 3.53 4.50
C SER A 61 -9.64 4.20 5.06
N ALA A 62 -10.35 3.53 5.98
CA ALA A 62 -11.53 4.11 6.63
C ALA A 62 -11.15 5.30 7.51
N VAL A 63 -10.15 5.16 8.39
CA VAL A 63 -9.68 6.24 9.27
C VAL A 63 -9.20 7.43 8.45
N THR A 64 -8.37 7.18 7.44
CA THR A 64 -7.88 8.19 6.50
C THR A 64 -9.03 8.92 5.80
N THR A 65 -10.02 8.20 5.29
CA THR A 65 -11.20 8.81 4.65
C THR A 65 -11.94 9.74 5.61
N SER A 66 -12.16 9.30 6.85
CA SER A 66 -12.84 10.10 7.87
C SER A 66 -12.07 11.38 8.20
N VAL A 67 -10.75 11.30 8.41
CA VAL A 67 -9.90 12.46 8.68
C VAL A 67 -9.90 13.44 7.50
N CYS A 68 -9.69 12.95 6.27
CA CYS A 68 -9.67 13.80 5.08
C CYS A 68 -10.99 14.54 4.87
N ARG A 69 -12.11 13.82 4.98
CA ARG A 69 -13.44 14.42 4.79
C ARG A 69 -13.77 15.43 5.88
N ALA A 70 -13.35 15.19 7.13
CA ALA A 70 -13.49 16.15 8.21
C ALA A 70 -12.69 17.44 7.96
N LEU A 71 -11.54 17.35 7.29
CA LEU A 71 -10.72 18.48 6.86
C LEU A 71 -11.22 19.16 5.58
N GLY A 72 -12.29 18.66 4.96
CA GLY A 72 -12.85 19.21 3.72
C GLY A 72 -12.14 18.77 2.44
N ILE A 73 -11.29 17.73 2.50
CA ILE A 73 -10.65 17.13 1.34
C ILE A 73 -11.58 16.05 0.78
N PRO A 74 -12.03 16.14 -0.48
CA PRO A 74 -12.86 15.10 -1.07
C PRO A 74 -12.06 13.81 -1.25
N THR A 75 -12.38 12.79 -0.45
CA THR A 75 -11.64 11.52 -0.41
C THR A 75 -12.57 10.32 -0.53
N ARG A 76 -12.11 9.26 -1.20
CA ARG A 76 -12.79 7.96 -1.31
C ARG A 76 -11.83 6.80 -1.04
N SER A 77 -12.35 5.68 -0.57
CA SER A 77 -11.62 4.41 -0.50
C SER A 77 -11.67 3.68 -1.85
N ILE A 78 -10.57 3.02 -2.21
CA ILE A 78 -10.46 2.19 -3.40
C ILE A 78 -10.04 0.80 -2.96
N THR A 79 -10.65 -0.23 -3.53
CA THR A 79 -10.25 -1.63 -3.35
C THR A 79 -9.63 -2.13 -4.63
N ASN A 80 -8.41 -2.65 -4.54
CA ASN A 80 -7.75 -3.40 -5.60
C ASN A 80 -7.77 -4.89 -5.27
N PHE A 81 -8.09 -5.73 -6.25
CA PHE A 81 -8.06 -7.18 -6.07
C PHE A 81 -6.78 -7.71 -6.69
N GLN A 82 -6.23 -8.82 -6.16
CA GLN A 82 -4.94 -9.36 -6.60
C GLN A 82 -3.84 -8.29 -6.56
N SER A 83 -3.80 -7.50 -5.48
CA SER A 83 -2.88 -6.37 -5.35
C SER A 83 -1.46 -6.87 -5.16
N ALA A 84 -0.59 -6.54 -6.10
CA ALA A 84 0.82 -6.84 -6.02
C ALA A 84 1.50 -5.96 -4.97
N HIS A 85 2.44 -6.53 -4.21
CA HIS A 85 3.32 -5.81 -3.30
C HIS A 85 4.76 -6.11 -3.71
N ASP A 86 5.29 -5.25 -4.57
CA ASP A 86 6.66 -5.26 -5.09
C ASP A 86 7.58 -4.60 -4.06
N THR A 87 8.53 -5.37 -3.54
CA THR A 87 9.43 -4.97 -2.45
C THR A 87 10.79 -4.45 -2.93
N ASP A 88 11.09 -4.54 -4.24
CA ASP A 88 12.39 -4.17 -4.80
C ASP A 88 12.31 -3.09 -5.90
N GLY A 89 11.10 -2.67 -6.28
CA GLY A 89 10.83 -1.59 -7.21
C GLY A 89 11.06 -1.99 -8.67
N SER A 90 11.07 -3.28 -8.97
CA SER A 90 11.23 -3.86 -10.30
C SER A 90 10.01 -3.66 -11.20
N ILE A 91 8.84 -3.34 -10.62
CA ILE A 91 7.52 -3.34 -11.28
C ILE A 91 7.15 -4.76 -11.75
N THR A 92 7.71 -5.76 -11.08
CA THR A 92 7.41 -7.18 -11.27
C THR A 92 7.17 -7.83 -9.91
N ILE A 93 6.52 -8.99 -9.91
CA ILE A 93 6.41 -9.85 -8.74
C ILE A 93 7.17 -11.13 -9.02
N ASP A 94 8.27 -11.32 -8.29
CA ASP A 94 9.24 -12.38 -8.59
C ASP A 94 8.98 -13.64 -7.75
N VAL A 95 8.45 -14.67 -8.41
CA VAL A 95 8.24 -15.99 -7.79
C VAL A 95 9.45 -16.88 -7.96
N HIS A 96 10.09 -17.20 -6.85
CA HIS A 96 11.27 -18.05 -6.86
C HIS A 96 10.89 -19.52 -6.69
N HIS A 97 11.36 -20.39 -7.60
CA HIS A 97 11.18 -21.84 -7.51
C HIS A 97 12.51 -22.54 -7.23
N LYS A 98 12.45 -23.59 -6.40
CA LYS A 98 13.52 -24.56 -6.20
C LYS A 98 13.70 -25.44 -7.45
N ILE A 99 14.81 -26.17 -7.52
CA ILE A 99 15.12 -27.10 -8.63
C ILE A 99 14.00 -28.13 -8.85
N ASP A 100 13.35 -28.58 -7.77
CA ASP A 100 12.24 -29.53 -7.80
C ASP A 100 10.90 -28.92 -8.25
N GLY A 101 10.85 -27.62 -8.49
CA GLY A 101 9.66 -26.87 -8.92
C GLY A 101 8.79 -26.32 -7.80
N SER A 102 9.07 -26.65 -6.54
CA SER A 102 8.39 -26.05 -5.38
C SER A 102 8.76 -24.57 -5.23
N ILE A 103 7.87 -23.76 -4.64
CA ILE A 103 8.14 -22.34 -4.36
C ILE A 103 9.17 -22.23 -3.23
N ASP A 104 10.13 -21.32 -3.41
CA ASP A 104 11.16 -21.03 -2.44
C ASP A 104 10.76 -19.88 -1.51
N ASN A 105 9.96 -20.22 -0.49
CA ASN A 105 9.47 -19.26 0.51
C ASN A 105 10.59 -18.63 1.37
N GLU A 106 11.85 -19.06 1.25
CA GLU A 106 12.99 -18.44 1.94
C GLU A 106 13.52 -17.19 1.21
N VAL A 107 13.21 -17.07 -0.08
CA VAL A 107 13.69 -15.99 -0.95
C VAL A 107 12.53 -15.09 -1.41
N GLU A 108 11.30 -15.58 -1.37
CA GLU A 108 10.10 -14.84 -1.72
C GLU A 108 9.82 -13.70 -0.72
N ASN A 109 10.06 -12.45 -1.13
CA ASN A 109 9.68 -11.26 -0.36
C ASN A 109 8.44 -10.56 -0.92
N ASP A 110 8.17 -10.72 -2.21
CA ASP A 110 6.99 -10.15 -2.84
C ASP A 110 5.73 -10.93 -2.46
N SER A 111 4.59 -10.24 -2.47
CA SER A 111 3.31 -10.89 -2.17
C SER A 111 2.18 -10.36 -3.04
N ILE A 112 1.18 -11.21 -3.29
CA ILE A 112 -0.06 -10.83 -3.95
C ILE A 112 -1.17 -10.94 -2.93
N TRP A 113 -1.76 -9.80 -2.57
CA TRP A 113 -2.84 -9.74 -1.60
C TRP A 113 -4.16 -10.06 -2.32
N ASN A 114 -5.01 -10.86 -1.67
CA ASN A 114 -6.36 -11.14 -2.20
C ASN A 114 -7.10 -9.84 -2.55
N PHE A 115 -6.97 -8.85 -1.69
CA PHE A 115 -7.31 -7.46 -1.98
C PHE A 115 -6.47 -6.53 -1.10
N HIS A 116 -6.35 -5.29 -1.56
CA HIS A 116 -5.76 -4.20 -0.81
C HIS A 116 -6.66 -2.96 -0.92
N VAL A 117 -6.60 -2.08 0.07
CA VAL A 117 -7.46 -0.89 0.15
C VAL A 117 -6.65 0.36 0.47
N TRP A 118 -6.68 1.34 -0.42
CA TRP A 118 -6.05 2.66 -0.24
C TRP A 118 -7.08 3.80 -0.35
N ASN A 119 -6.61 5.04 -0.48
CA ASN A 119 -7.44 6.22 -0.63
C ASN A 119 -7.11 7.02 -1.90
N GLU A 120 -8.12 7.71 -2.42
CA GLU A 120 -7.93 8.74 -3.42
C GLU A 120 -8.51 10.07 -2.95
N ALA A 121 -7.75 11.16 -3.12
CA ALA A 121 -8.16 12.51 -2.79
C ALA A 121 -8.22 13.37 -4.04
N TRP A 122 -9.26 14.19 -4.17
CA TRP A 122 -9.42 15.10 -5.31
C TRP A 122 -8.68 16.41 -5.07
N MET A 123 -7.63 16.66 -5.83
CA MET A 123 -6.87 17.92 -5.76
C MET A 123 -6.19 18.26 -7.08
N ALA A 124 -5.81 19.53 -7.22
CA ALA A 124 -4.93 19.95 -8.31
C ALA A 124 -3.48 19.52 -8.01
N ARG A 125 -2.68 19.32 -9.07
CA ARG A 125 -1.24 19.06 -9.01
C ARG A 125 -0.47 20.15 -9.73
N PRO A 126 -0.37 21.37 -9.16
CA PRO A 126 0.36 22.47 -9.79
C PRO A 126 1.88 22.23 -9.87
N ASP A 127 2.37 21.23 -9.13
CA ASP A 127 3.73 20.71 -9.16
C ASP A 127 4.02 19.80 -10.36
N LEU A 128 2.99 19.32 -11.07
CA LEU A 128 3.12 18.42 -12.21
C LEU A 128 2.69 19.10 -13.54
N PRO A 129 3.04 18.51 -14.70
CA PRO A 129 2.48 18.92 -15.99
C PRO A 129 0.93 18.93 -16.01
N ALA A 130 0.37 19.77 -16.87
CA ALA A 130 -1.08 19.86 -17.04
C ALA A 130 -1.68 18.52 -17.46
N GLY A 131 -2.78 18.12 -16.80
CA GLY A 131 -3.46 16.83 -17.04
C GLY A 131 -3.37 15.84 -15.88
N TYR A 132 -2.51 16.10 -14.88
CA TYR A 132 -2.32 15.20 -13.73
C TYR A 132 -3.05 15.59 -12.43
N GLY A 133 -3.89 16.64 -12.46
CA GLY A 133 -4.84 16.92 -11.38
C GLY A 133 -6.01 15.93 -11.34
N GLY A 134 -6.90 16.09 -10.36
CA GLY A 134 -8.06 15.20 -10.13
C GLY A 134 -7.78 14.22 -9.00
N TRP A 135 -8.14 12.94 -9.17
CA TRP A 135 -7.89 11.91 -8.16
C TRP A 135 -6.40 11.59 -8.01
N GLN A 136 -5.92 11.67 -6.77
CA GLN A 136 -4.57 11.31 -6.39
C GLN A 136 -4.64 10.12 -5.43
N ALA A 137 -4.01 9.00 -5.79
CA ALA A 137 -3.89 7.83 -4.93
C ALA A 137 -2.88 8.10 -3.80
N PHE A 138 -3.18 7.61 -2.61
CA PHE A 138 -2.27 7.64 -1.47
C PHE A 138 -2.68 6.53 -0.51
N ASP A 139 -1.69 5.96 0.18
CA ASP A 139 -1.90 4.80 1.04
C ASP A 139 -1.27 5.03 2.41
N ALA A 140 -2.08 4.82 3.44
CA ALA A 140 -1.67 4.90 4.84
C ALA A 140 -1.23 3.55 5.40
N THR A 141 -1.45 2.46 4.66
CA THR A 141 -1.00 1.12 5.03
C THR A 141 0.53 1.10 4.98
N PRO A 142 1.22 0.70 6.06
CA PRO A 142 2.68 0.69 6.09
C PRO A 142 3.21 -0.52 5.33
N GLN A 143 3.23 -0.41 4.01
CA GLN A 143 3.73 -1.41 3.06
C GLN A 143 5.21 -1.15 2.78
N GLU A 144 5.49 -0.08 2.03
CA GLU A 144 6.84 0.36 1.69
C GLU A 144 7.18 1.73 2.29
N THR A 145 8.48 2.01 2.41
CA THR A 145 8.95 3.31 2.89
C THR A 145 9.21 4.28 1.74
N SER A 146 8.66 5.49 1.81
CA SER A 146 9.02 6.62 0.94
C SER A 146 9.97 7.54 1.70
N ASN A 147 11.22 7.65 1.24
CA ASN A 147 12.29 8.37 1.94
C ASN A 147 12.49 7.95 3.41
N GLY A 148 12.32 6.65 3.71
CA GLY A 148 12.51 6.08 5.04
C GLY A 148 11.34 6.26 6.00
N VAL A 149 10.16 6.69 5.52
CA VAL A 149 8.91 6.82 6.28
C VAL A 149 7.84 5.94 5.63
N TYR A 150 7.03 5.23 6.42
CA TYR A 150 5.93 4.39 5.94
C TYR A 150 4.75 5.23 5.45
N CYS A 151 4.87 5.74 4.24
CA CYS A 151 3.82 6.49 3.55
C CYS A 151 3.93 6.30 2.03
N CYS A 152 2.81 6.53 1.34
CA CYS A 152 2.75 6.47 -0.12
C CYS A 152 1.83 7.58 -0.66
N GLY A 153 2.29 8.28 -1.69
CA GLY A 153 1.56 9.31 -2.43
C GLY A 153 1.72 10.73 -1.88
N PRO A 154 1.00 11.72 -2.46
CA PRO A 154 -0.07 11.57 -3.45
C PRO A 154 0.41 11.30 -4.89
N VAL A 155 -0.10 10.25 -5.51
CA VAL A 155 0.24 9.81 -6.87
C VAL A 155 -0.90 10.12 -7.83
N SER A 156 -0.62 10.74 -8.99
CA SER A 156 -1.67 11.03 -9.96
C SER A 156 -2.19 9.74 -10.61
N VAL A 157 -3.47 9.44 -10.43
CA VAL A 157 -4.11 8.28 -11.08
C VAL A 157 -4.04 8.39 -12.60
N ALA A 158 -4.08 9.63 -13.13
CA ALA A 158 -3.92 9.89 -14.55
C ALA A 158 -2.50 9.56 -15.04
N ALA A 159 -1.47 9.84 -14.23
CA ALA A 159 -0.08 9.48 -14.53
C ALA A 159 0.12 7.96 -14.53
N ILE A 160 -0.39 7.26 -13.51
CA ILE A 160 -0.36 5.79 -13.42
C ILE A 160 -0.99 5.15 -14.66
N LYS A 161 -2.18 5.61 -15.06
CA LYS A 161 -2.87 5.11 -16.25
C LYS A 161 -2.06 5.30 -17.56
N GLN A 162 -1.20 6.31 -17.61
CA GLN A 162 -0.36 6.60 -18.77
C GLN A 162 1.02 5.93 -18.70
N GLY A 163 1.33 5.21 -17.61
CA GLY A 163 2.66 4.65 -17.36
C GLY A 163 3.72 5.71 -17.02
N ALA A 164 3.30 6.92 -16.63
CA ALA A 164 4.20 8.00 -16.24
C ALA A 164 4.65 7.84 -14.77
N VAL A 165 5.32 6.72 -14.47
CA VAL A 165 5.67 6.28 -13.10
C VAL A 165 6.79 7.09 -12.44
N ASN A 166 7.55 7.86 -13.23
CA ASN A 166 8.65 8.69 -12.74
C ASN A 166 8.18 10.03 -12.16
N GLU A 167 6.91 10.38 -12.31
CA GLU A 167 6.35 11.59 -11.71
C GLU A 167 6.22 11.41 -10.19
N PRO A 168 6.52 12.44 -9.37
CA PRO A 168 6.28 12.38 -7.95
C PRO A 168 4.79 12.12 -7.64
N TYR A 169 4.44 11.36 -6.61
CA TYR A 169 5.27 10.60 -5.68
C TYR A 169 5.08 9.11 -5.96
N ASP A 170 5.99 8.24 -5.50
CA ASP A 170 5.83 6.78 -5.37
C ASP A 170 5.16 6.06 -6.57
N GLY A 171 5.35 6.58 -7.79
CA GLY A 171 4.58 6.16 -8.96
C GLY A 171 4.86 4.73 -9.37
N SER A 172 6.12 4.28 -9.25
CA SER A 172 6.51 2.89 -9.55
C SER A 172 5.83 1.90 -8.61
N PHE A 173 5.78 2.20 -7.31
CA PHE A 173 5.13 1.33 -6.32
C PHE A 173 3.63 1.20 -6.60
N VAL A 174 2.92 2.33 -6.72
CA VAL A 174 1.47 2.31 -7.01
C VAL A 174 1.17 1.68 -8.39
N PHE A 175 2.08 1.81 -9.36
CA PHE A 175 1.92 1.14 -10.65
C PHE A 175 2.11 -0.37 -10.52
N ALA A 176 3.12 -0.82 -9.76
CA ALA A 176 3.35 -2.24 -9.51
C ALA A 176 2.11 -2.88 -8.86
N GLU A 177 1.47 -2.21 -7.90
CA GLU A 177 0.26 -2.70 -7.23
C GLU A 177 -0.86 -3.11 -8.19
N VAL A 178 -0.97 -2.46 -9.36
CA VAL A 178 -2.08 -2.63 -10.31
C VAL A 178 -1.68 -3.25 -11.65
N ASN A 179 -0.39 -3.30 -11.98
CA ASN A 179 0.09 -3.70 -13.32
C ASN A 179 1.38 -4.54 -13.29
N ALA A 180 1.87 -5.00 -12.13
CA ALA A 180 3.07 -5.84 -12.11
C ALA A 180 2.83 -7.15 -12.87
N ASP A 181 3.82 -7.56 -13.66
CA ASP A 181 3.86 -8.90 -14.24
C ASP A 181 4.39 -9.89 -13.20
N ARG A 182 3.86 -11.12 -13.17
CA ARG A 182 4.39 -12.17 -12.30
C ARG A 182 5.47 -12.94 -13.04
N VAL A 183 6.71 -12.87 -12.58
CA VAL A 183 7.85 -13.53 -13.23
C VAL A 183 8.24 -14.75 -12.40
N HIS A 184 8.26 -15.91 -13.04
CA HIS A 184 8.64 -17.17 -12.38
C HIS A 184 10.11 -17.47 -12.67
N TRP A 185 10.90 -17.62 -11.62
CA TRP A 185 12.33 -17.89 -11.69
C TRP A 185 12.68 -19.28 -11.18
N ARG A 186 13.67 -19.94 -11.78
CA ARG A 186 14.23 -21.20 -11.27
C ARG A 186 15.72 -21.29 -11.52
N PRO A 187 16.54 -21.83 -10.60
CA PRO A 187 17.95 -22.05 -10.87
C PRO A 187 18.13 -23.16 -11.92
N ASN A 188 19.02 -22.93 -12.88
CA ASN A 188 19.49 -23.96 -13.79
C ASN A 188 20.50 -24.90 -13.10
N ALA A 189 21.03 -25.89 -13.82
CA ALA A 189 21.99 -26.86 -13.27
C ALA A 189 23.31 -26.23 -12.74
N LEU A 190 23.60 -24.97 -13.09
CA LEU A 190 24.76 -24.21 -12.63
C LEU A 190 24.42 -23.25 -11.46
N GLY A 191 23.17 -23.24 -11.00
CA GLY A 191 22.68 -22.35 -9.95
C GLY A 191 22.32 -20.93 -10.42
N THR A 192 22.35 -20.65 -11.73
CA THR A 192 21.93 -19.35 -12.28
C THR A 192 20.40 -19.29 -12.39
N MET A 193 19.78 -18.25 -11.83
CA MET A 193 18.34 -18.03 -11.98
C MET A 193 17.98 -17.75 -13.44
N VAL A 194 16.97 -18.46 -13.94
CA VAL A 194 16.42 -18.26 -15.28
C VAL A 194 14.91 -18.11 -15.21
N VAL A 195 14.34 -17.26 -16.06
CA VAL A 195 12.89 -17.11 -16.22
C VAL A 195 12.31 -18.39 -16.81
N ILE A 196 11.29 -18.94 -16.18
CA ILE A 196 10.57 -20.14 -16.61
C ILE A 196 9.12 -19.85 -17.02
N GLY A 197 8.60 -18.67 -16.71
CA GLY A 197 7.25 -18.24 -17.07
C GLY A 197 7.02 -16.77 -16.70
N ILE A 198 6.09 -16.11 -17.40
CA ILE A 198 5.62 -14.76 -17.09
C ILE A 198 4.10 -14.77 -17.22
N ASP A 199 3.40 -14.35 -16.16
CA ASP A 199 1.96 -14.12 -16.18
C ASP A 199 1.68 -12.62 -16.27
N TYR A 200 1.11 -12.21 -17.41
CA TYR A 200 0.84 -10.79 -17.74
C TYR A 200 -0.56 -10.29 -17.30
N ASN A 201 -1.35 -11.14 -16.62
CA ASN A 201 -2.75 -10.85 -16.27
C ASN A 201 -2.96 -11.05 -14.78
N MET A 202 -2.30 -10.23 -13.96
CA MET A 202 -2.62 -10.11 -12.54
C MET A 202 -3.76 -9.14 -12.29
#